data_AF-A0A7G9FR92-F1
#
_entry.id   AF-A0A7G9FR92-F1
#
_cell.length_a   1.000
_cell.length_b   1.000
_cell.length_c   1.000
_cell.angle_alpha   90.00
_cell.angle_beta   90.00
_cell.angle_gamma   90.00
#
_symmetry.space_group_name_H-M   'P 1'
#
loop_
_entity.id
_entity.type
_entity.pdbx_description
1 polymer ?
#
loop_
_entity_poly.entity_id
_entity_poly.type
_entity_poly.pdbx_seq_one_letter_code
_entity_poly.pdbx_strand_id
1 'polypeptide(L)'
;MLCSLLCPVYTQVSLAETLGVSKGTVAMWETGKRTPDFETLIRLSDLFDVRTDYILGKSNDSSSAKLSDDIEQLERWELESVYTDLMKLYIFLDSFGQKDVENLIKSEAQRCKEQNTLQDVSNMAVQITIKK
;
A
#
# COMPACT_ATOMS: atom_id res chain seq x y z
N MET A 1 -16.10 22.00 11.98
CA MET A 1 -15.98 20.58 11.57
C MET A 1 -14.73 19.89 12.13
N LEU A 2 -13.61 20.57 12.38
CA LEU A 2 -12.49 19.99 13.17
C LEU A 2 -12.83 19.69 14.64
N CYS A 3 -13.88 20.30 15.20
CA CYS A 3 -14.26 20.21 16.62
C CYS A 3 -14.68 18.78 17.06
N SER A 4 -15.18 17.94 16.15
CA SER A 4 -15.52 16.54 16.46
C SER A 4 -14.32 15.59 16.43
N LEU A 5 -13.25 15.97 15.73
CA LEU A 5 -12.04 15.17 15.56
C LEU A 5 -11.00 15.39 16.66
N LEU A 6 -11.00 16.58 17.25
CA LEU A 6 -9.98 17.01 18.21
C LEU A 6 -10.28 16.60 19.66
N CYS A 7 -11.54 16.35 19.99
CA CYS A 7 -12.02 16.44 21.37
C CYS A 7 -11.65 15.28 22.33
N PRO A 8 -11.23 14.07 21.92
CA PRO A 8 -10.76 13.10 22.92
C PRO A 8 -9.26 13.23 23.23
N VAL A 9 -8.44 13.82 22.33
CA VAL A 9 -6.96 13.64 22.38
C VAL A 9 -6.17 14.96 22.29
N TYR A 10 -6.65 16.01 21.63
CA TYR A 10 -5.91 17.27 21.43
C TYR A 10 -6.72 18.51 21.80
N THR A 11 -6.12 19.38 22.61
CA THR A 11 -6.64 20.74 22.81
C THR A 11 -6.25 21.65 21.64
N GLN A 12 -6.98 22.75 21.41
CA GLN A 12 -6.62 23.77 20.42
C GLN A 12 -5.18 24.29 20.62
N VAL A 13 -4.71 24.37 21.86
CA VAL A 13 -3.37 24.86 22.21
C VAL A 13 -2.32 23.83 21.79
N SER A 14 -2.48 22.58 22.22
CA SER A 14 -1.54 21.51 21.87
C SER A 14 -1.47 21.24 20.37
N LEU A 15 -2.61 21.34 19.66
CA LEU A 15 -2.60 21.19 18.20
C LEU A 15 -1.86 22.35 17.51
N ALA A 16 -2.10 23.57 17.99
CA ALA A 16 -1.44 24.76 17.47
C ALA A 16 0.09 24.67 17.67
N GLU A 17 0.53 24.19 18.82
CA GLU A 17 1.95 23.90 19.11
C GLU A 17 2.52 22.83 18.16
N THR A 18 1.84 21.70 18.00
CA THR A 18 2.27 20.62 17.09
C THR A 18 2.39 21.07 15.64
N LEU A 19 1.47 21.93 15.18
CA LEU A 19 1.45 22.42 13.80
C LEU A 19 2.27 23.70 13.59
N GLY A 20 2.81 24.30 14.66
CA GLY A 20 3.56 25.56 14.59
C GLY A 20 2.70 26.77 14.20
N VAL A 21 1.42 26.77 14.56
CA VAL A 21 0.47 27.86 14.26
C VAL A 21 -0.08 28.49 15.53
N SER A 22 -0.83 29.59 15.40
CA SER A 22 -1.50 30.20 16.57
C SER A 22 -2.77 29.43 16.94
N LYS A 23 -3.12 29.42 18.24
CA LYS A 23 -4.41 28.91 18.73
C LYS A 23 -5.61 29.51 17.97
N GLY A 24 -5.54 30.82 17.66
CA GLY A 24 -6.56 31.52 16.89
C GLY A 24 -6.71 30.98 15.47
N THR A 25 -5.61 30.54 14.86
CA THR A 25 -5.62 29.89 13.53
C THR A 25 -6.42 28.59 13.58
N VAL A 26 -6.18 27.74 14.58
CA VAL A 26 -6.93 26.49 14.78
C VAL A 26 -8.43 26.77 15.01
N ALA A 27 -8.77 27.75 15.84
CA ALA A 27 -10.16 28.13 16.09
C ALA A 27 -10.88 28.64 14.82
N MET A 28 -10.17 29.36 13.94
CA MET A 28 -10.72 29.78 12.64
C MET A 28 -10.97 28.59 11.70
N TRP A 29 -10.14 27.55 11.75
CA TRP A 29 -10.38 26.32 11.00
C TRP A 29 -11.57 25.53 11.53
N GLU A 30 -11.70 25.39 12.85
CA GLU A 30 -12.81 24.68 13.48
C GLU A 30 -14.17 25.30 13.15
N THR A 31 -14.21 26.63 13.10
CA THR A 31 -15.39 27.44 12.78
C THR A 31 -15.61 27.64 11.28
N GLY A 32 -14.71 27.14 10.42
CA GLY A 32 -14.81 27.26 8.97
C GLY A 32 -14.58 28.68 8.43
N LYS A 33 -14.11 29.61 9.28
CA LYS A 33 -13.77 30.99 8.88
C LYS A 33 -12.50 31.06 8.05
N ARG A 34 -11.64 30.05 8.16
CA ARG A 34 -10.41 29.89 7.39
C ARG A 34 -10.24 28.41 7.08
N THR A 35 -9.57 28.09 5.99
CA THR A 35 -9.13 26.72 5.69
C THR A 35 -7.63 26.58 5.96
N PRO A 36 -7.15 25.41 6.40
CA PRO A 36 -5.73 25.12 6.40
C PRO A 36 -5.19 25.20 4.97
N ASP A 37 -3.92 25.58 4.82
CA ASP A 37 -3.24 25.47 3.54
C ASP A 37 -2.94 24.00 3.21
N PHE A 38 -2.45 23.76 2.00
CA PHE A 38 -2.21 22.41 1.50
C PHE A 38 -1.21 21.63 2.37
N GLU A 39 -0.12 22.26 2.80
CA GLU A 39 0.90 21.62 3.62
C GLU A 39 0.37 21.28 5.02
N THR A 40 -0.34 22.21 5.64
CA THR A 40 -1.00 21.99 6.93
C THR A 40 -2.05 20.90 6.82
N LEU A 41 -2.79 20.85 5.72
CA LEU A 41 -3.82 19.84 5.49
C LEU A 41 -3.21 18.43 5.36
N ILE A 42 -2.06 18.28 4.71
CA ILE A 42 -1.29 17.02 4.68
C ILE A 42 -0.86 16.63 6.10
N ARG A 43 -0.25 17.56 6.85
CA ARG A 43 0.19 17.29 8.23
C ARG A 43 -0.98 16.89 9.14
N LEU A 44 -2.15 17.50 8.97
CA LEU A 44 -3.38 17.12 9.67
C LEU A 44 -3.84 15.72 9.25
N SER A 45 -3.78 15.39 7.95
CA SER A 45 -4.09 14.07 7.40
C SER A 45 -3.24 12.99 8.03
N ASP A 46 -1.93 13.23 8.15
CA ASP A 46 -0.97 12.31 8.74
C ASP A 46 -1.11 12.20 10.27
N LEU A 47 -1.34 13.33 10.94
CA LEU A 47 -1.46 13.42 12.40
C LEU A 47 -2.69 12.68 12.92
N PHE A 48 -3.81 12.80 12.20
CA PHE A 48 -5.09 12.19 12.58
C PHE A 48 -5.37 10.88 11.84
N ASP A 49 -4.51 10.50 10.89
CA ASP A 49 -4.68 9.32 10.04
C ASP A 49 -6.06 9.29 9.39
N VAL A 50 -6.44 10.38 8.71
CA VAL A 50 -7.74 10.53 8.04
C VAL A 50 -7.59 11.25 6.72
N ARG A 51 -8.46 10.96 5.74
CA ARG A 51 -8.45 11.62 4.43
C ARG A 51 -8.68 13.13 4.53
N THR A 52 -8.03 13.90 3.66
CA THR A 52 -8.15 15.37 3.62
C THR A 52 -9.58 15.85 3.35
N ASP A 53 -10.36 15.12 2.54
CA ASP A 53 -11.78 15.41 2.28
C ASP A 53 -12.65 15.35 3.53
N TYR A 54 -12.29 14.49 4.48
CA TYR A 54 -12.95 14.39 5.78
C TYR A 54 -12.61 15.59 6.67
N ILE A 55 -11.33 16.00 6.70
CA ILE A 55 -10.88 17.19 7.44
C ILE A 55 -11.57 18.46 6.91
N LEU A 56 -11.76 18.55 5.59
CA LEU A 56 -12.44 19.66 4.94
C LEU A 56 -13.98 19.60 5.05
N GLY A 57 -14.54 18.53 5.61
CA GLY A 57 -15.98 18.37 5.75
C GLY A 57 -16.72 18.10 4.43
N LYS A 58 -16.01 17.63 3.41
CA LYS A 58 -16.57 17.23 2.10
C LYS A 58 -17.01 15.77 2.07
N SER A 59 -16.58 14.99 3.04
CA SER A 59 -16.95 13.60 3.24
C SER A 59 -17.19 13.31 4.73
N ASN A 60 -18.03 12.32 5.02
CA ASN A 60 -18.18 11.75 6.36
C ASN A 60 -17.29 10.51 6.58
N ASP A 61 -16.55 10.12 5.54
CA ASP A 61 -15.64 8.99 5.56
C ASP A 61 -14.32 9.34 6.27
N SER A 62 -14.19 8.88 7.51
CA SER A 62 -12.99 9.07 8.35
C SER A 62 -11.94 7.97 8.17
N SER A 63 -12.01 7.20 7.09
CA SER A 63 -11.01 6.17 6.79
C SER A 63 -9.59 6.73 6.73
N SER A 64 -8.62 5.84 6.98
CA SER A 64 -7.21 6.19 6.99
C SER A 64 -6.79 6.86 5.67
N ALA A 65 -5.99 7.93 5.77
CA ALA A 65 -5.33 8.51 4.61
C ALA A 65 -4.21 7.62 4.07
N LYS A 66 -3.68 6.72 4.90
CA LYS A 66 -2.70 5.74 4.47
C LYS A 66 -3.42 4.70 3.66
N LEU A 67 -3.25 4.81 2.35
CA LEU A 67 -3.51 3.74 1.41
C LEU A 67 -2.42 2.66 1.56
N SER A 68 -2.23 2.12 2.78
CA SER A 68 -1.24 1.06 3.03
C SER A 68 -1.64 -0.25 2.36
N ASP A 69 -2.94 -0.46 2.19
CA ASP A 69 -3.45 -1.75 1.74
C ASP A 69 -3.47 -1.85 0.21
N ASP A 70 -3.70 -0.76 -0.52
CA ASP A 70 -3.81 -0.81 -1.99
C ASP A 70 -2.43 -0.88 -2.68
N ILE A 71 -1.37 -0.30 -2.10
CA ILE A 71 -0.02 -0.34 -2.71
C ILE A 71 0.56 -1.76 -2.62
N GLU A 72 0.39 -2.44 -1.50
CA GLU A 72 0.76 -3.86 -1.35
C GLU A 72 -0.10 -4.80 -2.21
N GLN A 73 -1.33 -4.42 -2.52
CA GLN A 73 -2.23 -5.18 -3.37
C GLN A 73 -1.88 -5.04 -4.85
N LEU A 74 -1.42 -3.87 -5.30
CA LEU A 74 -1.03 -3.60 -6.69
C LEU A 74 0.30 -4.30 -7.06
N GLU A 75 1.32 -4.27 -6.20
CA GLU A 75 2.59 -5.00 -6.43
C GLU A 75 2.38 -6.52 -6.47
N ARG A 76 1.46 -7.02 -5.64
CA ARG A 76 1.07 -8.43 -5.60
C ARG A 76 0.37 -8.86 -6.89
N TRP A 77 -0.47 -8.01 -7.48
CA TRP A 77 -1.18 -8.31 -8.72
C TRP A 77 -0.27 -8.34 -9.96
N GLU A 78 0.74 -7.47 -10.06
CA GLU A 78 1.66 -7.49 -11.20
C GLU A 78 2.51 -8.77 -11.19
N LEU A 79 2.99 -9.17 -10.02
CA LEU A 79 3.78 -10.39 -9.85
C LEU A 79 2.95 -11.66 -10.11
N GLU A 80 1.72 -11.73 -9.58
CA GLU A 80 0.80 -12.84 -9.82
C GLU A 80 0.44 -12.97 -11.30
N SER A 81 0.28 -11.85 -12.02
CA SER A 81 -0.01 -11.87 -13.46
C SER A 81 1.13 -12.50 -14.26
N VAL A 82 2.37 -12.06 -14.04
CA VAL A 82 3.54 -12.55 -14.80
C VAL A 82 3.77 -14.04 -14.59
N TYR A 83 3.76 -14.51 -13.34
CA TYR A 83 3.95 -15.93 -13.04
C TYR A 83 2.80 -16.79 -13.57
N THR A 84 1.57 -16.30 -13.50
CA THR A 84 0.41 -17.02 -14.04
C THR A 84 0.55 -17.23 -15.55
N ASP A 85 0.99 -16.21 -16.29
CA ASP A 85 1.11 -16.31 -17.74
C ASP A 85 2.27 -17.22 -18.16
N LEU A 86 3.41 -17.18 -17.44
CA LEU A 86 4.49 -18.13 -17.64
C LEU A 86 4.04 -19.59 -17.40
N MET A 87 3.27 -19.81 -16.32
CA MET A 87 2.75 -21.14 -15.98
C MET A 87 1.73 -21.64 -17.01
N LYS A 88 0.84 -20.77 -17.50
CA LYS A 88 -0.09 -21.11 -18.59
C LYS A 88 0.66 -21.50 -19.86
N LEU A 89 1.71 -20.75 -20.21
CA LEU A 89 2.54 -21.06 -21.38
C LEU A 89 3.19 -22.43 -21.24
N TYR A 90 3.76 -22.75 -20.07
CA TYR A 90 4.33 -24.07 -19.79
C TYR A 90 3.30 -25.20 -19.93
N ILE A 91 2.10 -25.02 -19.35
CA ILE A 91 1.01 -26.02 -19.42
C ILE A 91 0.51 -26.20 -20.87
N PHE A 92 0.56 -25.15 -21.69
CA PHE A 92 0.16 -25.19 -23.09
C PHE A 92 1.11 -26.00 -23.98
N LEU A 93 2.36 -26.19 -23.58
CA LEU A 93 3.32 -27.00 -24.33
C LEU A 93 2.92 -28.48 -24.36
N ASP A 94 3.30 -29.16 -25.43
CA ASP A 94 3.20 -30.61 -25.49
C ASP A 94 4.23 -31.29 -24.58
N SER A 95 4.17 -32.62 -24.48
CA SER A 95 5.07 -33.38 -23.62
C SER A 95 6.56 -33.20 -23.96
N PHE A 96 6.89 -32.88 -25.21
CA PHE A 96 8.27 -32.67 -25.64
C PHE A 96 8.74 -31.28 -25.21
N GLY A 97 7.95 -30.24 -25.47
CA GLY A 97 8.26 -28.88 -25.04
C GLY A 97 8.40 -28.76 -23.53
N GLN A 98 7.52 -29.40 -22.76
CA GLN A 98 7.63 -29.43 -21.29
C GLN A 98 8.94 -30.07 -20.84
N LYS A 99 9.34 -31.20 -21.44
CA LYS A 99 10.58 -31.92 -21.14
C LYS A 99 11.83 -31.04 -21.35
N ASP A 100 11.86 -30.30 -22.45
CA ASP A 100 12.99 -29.43 -22.78
C ASP A 100 13.12 -28.26 -21.81
N VAL A 101 11.99 -27.62 -21.46
CA VAL A 101 11.96 -26.56 -20.45
C VAL A 101 12.42 -27.09 -19.09
N GLU A 102 11.97 -28.26 -18.67
CA GLU A 102 12.43 -28.88 -17.42
C GLU A 102 13.94 -29.14 -17.42
N ASN A 103 14.48 -29.64 -18.53
CA ASN A 103 15.90 -29.94 -18.63
C ASN A 103 16.73 -28.65 -18.51
N LEU A 104 16.30 -27.57 -19.17
CA LEU A 104 16.93 -26.26 -19.06
C LEU A 104 16.88 -25.71 -17.63
N ILE A 105 15.73 -25.79 -16.97
CA ILE A 105 15.59 -25.35 -15.57
C ILE A 105 16.54 -26.14 -14.66
N LYS A 106 16.65 -27.47 -14.87
CA LYS A 106 17.55 -28.33 -14.08
C LYS A 106 19.03 -27.96 -14.30
N SER A 107 19.45 -27.70 -15.54
CA SER A 107 20.83 -27.29 -15.83
C SER A 107 21.16 -25.93 -15.22
N GLU A 108 20.24 -24.97 -15.30
CA GLU A 108 20.45 -23.64 -14.70
C GLU A 108 20.45 -23.68 -13.18
N ALA A 109 19.59 -24.49 -12.55
CA ALA A 109 19.60 -24.69 -11.11
C ALA A 109 20.94 -25.29 -10.64
N GLN A 110 21.49 -26.24 -11.39
CA GLN A 110 22.81 -26.81 -11.11
C GLN A 110 23.92 -25.75 -11.26
N ARG A 111 23.90 -24.93 -12.32
CA ARG A 111 24.84 -23.82 -12.49
C ARG A 111 24.77 -22.83 -11.32
N CYS A 112 23.57 -22.43 -10.88
CA CYS A 112 23.40 -21.54 -9.73
C CYS A 112 23.90 -22.16 -8.42
N LYS A 113 23.74 -23.47 -8.26
CA LYS A 113 24.28 -24.22 -7.12
C LYS A 113 25.81 -24.18 -7.10
N GLU A 114 26.44 -24.43 -8.23
CA GLU A 114 27.91 -24.41 -8.37
C GLU A 114 28.49 -23.01 -8.14
N GLN A 115 27.74 -21.96 -8.52
CA GLN A 115 28.13 -20.57 -8.36
C GLN A 115 27.70 -19.95 -7.01
N ASN A 116 27.06 -20.73 -6.12
CA ASN A 116 26.49 -20.25 -4.86
C ASN A 116 25.56 -19.02 -5.01
N THR A 117 24.75 -19.00 -6.07
CA THR A 117 23.80 -17.91 -6.39
C THR A 117 22.33 -18.32 -6.26
N LEU A 118 22.05 -19.50 -5.68
CA LEU A 118 20.69 -19.95 -5.41
C LEU A 118 19.97 -19.01 -4.45
N GLN A 119 18.76 -18.60 -4.83
CA GLN A 119 17.88 -17.83 -3.97
C GLN A 119 17.15 -18.77 -2.99
N ASP A 120 17.01 -18.33 -1.74
CA ASP A 120 16.17 -19.03 -0.76
C ASP A 120 14.69 -18.72 -1.03
N VAL A 121 13.93 -19.77 -1.28
CA VAL A 121 12.48 -19.71 -1.56
C VAL A 121 11.67 -20.44 -0.48
N SER A 122 12.27 -20.78 0.66
CA SER A 122 11.63 -21.57 1.73
C SER A 122 10.40 -20.89 2.34
N ASN A 123 10.31 -19.56 2.22
CA ASN A 123 9.18 -18.75 2.68
C ASN A 123 8.10 -18.54 1.61
N MET A 124 8.26 -19.09 0.40
CA MET A 124 7.29 -18.93 -0.69
C MET A 124 6.33 -20.12 -0.74
N ALA A 125 5.02 -19.83 -0.75
CA ALA A 125 3.98 -20.83 -0.94
C ALA A 125 3.20 -20.53 -2.23
N VAL A 126 3.06 -21.51 -3.10
CA VAL A 126 2.32 -21.40 -4.37
C VAL A 126 1.13 -22.37 -4.34
N GLN A 127 -0.07 -21.87 -4.64
CA GLN A 127 -1.29 -22.67 -4.74
C GLN A 127 -1.83 -22.60 -6.17
N ILE A 128 -2.02 -23.75 -6.82
CA ILE A 128 -2.52 -23.83 -8.19
C ILE A 128 -3.93 -24.40 -8.17
N THR A 129 -4.91 -23.63 -8.65
CA THR A 129 -6.30 -24.09 -8.80
C THR A 129 -6.64 -24.28 -10.27
N ILE A 130 -6.88 -25.53 -10.69
CA ILE A 130 -7.32 -25.86 -12.05
C ILE A 130 -8.85 -25.90 -12.07
N LYS A 131 -9.47 -24.93 -12.76
CA LYS A 131 -10.91 -24.97 -13.05
C LYS A 131 -11.10 -25.65 -14.40
N LYS A 132 -11.78 -26.80 -14.40
CA LYS A 132 -12.08 -27.59 -15.59
C LYS A 132 -13.34 -27.08 -16.28
#